data_AF-A0AAD6RVA8-F1
#
_entry.id   AF-A0AAD6RVA8-F1
#
_cell.length_a   1.000
_cell.length_b   1.000
_cell.length_c   1.000
_cell.angle_alpha   90.00
_cell.angle_beta   90.00
_cell.angle_gamma   90.00
#
_symmetry.space_group_name_H-M   'P 1'
#
loop_
_entity.id
_entity.type
_entity.pdbx_description
1 polymer ?
#
loop_
_entity_poly.entity_id
_entity_poly.type
_entity_poly.pdbx_seq_one_letter_code
_entity_poly.pdbx_strand_id
1 'polypeptide(L)'
;FIELPITVNDLHSDKLLSDPDAVKETAREYWSTLYHHDKPPDIPKPWLTTKAVLDIKKRVHNDPFIWPRPASLSDFRAVLRKGTPRPAPGRDEWEKWLIKSLTDRALGIVLRLHNYIVMNAKFPGDLKDMTHTMFHKRGLRTDLSNWRGLLLSNFLANSPLAWLNFNLIPYIAKLRILPDTQVATQQGVQTRDLMSYLSGMKGFDHLLPQGFYDAISAYGLPTAIADLDRAAQSDTRCFIRTAHGTAEPITISGVTKQGGSLSPVKSTLTTSLGHHYLNDLLANDPDALIITSSKAQKADPHLPDDNLRTLVGMVEATDDSHLFSRSLPSLRRNVLAMERFQFAYGWTTNWLKS
;
A
#
# COMPACT_ATOMS: atom_id res chain seq x y z
N PHE A 1 -13.87 22.09 -6.12
CA PHE A 1 -13.49 21.83 -7.53
C PHE A 1 -11.99 21.95 -7.62
N ILE A 2 -11.30 20.92 -8.14
CA ILE A 2 -9.88 21.01 -8.46
C ILE A 2 -9.84 21.42 -9.93
N GLU A 3 -9.30 22.60 -10.22
CA GLU A 3 -9.14 23.04 -11.62
C GLU A 3 -8.22 22.06 -12.36
N LEU A 4 -8.72 21.48 -13.44
CA LEU A 4 -7.96 20.60 -14.32
C LEU A 4 -7.27 21.44 -15.40
N PRO A 5 -6.16 20.95 -16.00
CA PRO A 5 -5.45 21.71 -17.02
C PRO A 5 -6.33 21.86 -18.28
N ILE A 6 -6.50 23.11 -18.73
CA ILE A 6 -7.15 23.44 -20.01
C ILE A 6 -6.18 23.32 -21.20
N THR A 7 -4.88 23.37 -20.91
CA THR A 7 -3.78 23.27 -21.87
C THR A 7 -2.71 22.36 -21.28
N VAL A 8 -2.10 21.51 -22.11
CA VAL A 8 -0.99 20.63 -21.72
C VAL A 8 0.20 20.79 -22.67
N ASN A 9 1.40 20.47 -22.21
CA ASN A 9 2.54 20.29 -23.09
C ASN A 9 2.35 19.01 -23.91
N ASP A 10 2.70 19.07 -25.19
CA ASP A 10 2.89 17.88 -26.02
C ASP A 10 4.00 17.00 -25.40
N LEU A 11 3.84 15.69 -25.43
CA LEU A 11 4.80 14.76 -24.81
C LEU A 11 6.09 14.60 -25.63
N HIS A 12 6.03 14.92 -26.92
CA HIS A 12 7.08 14.67 -27.91
C HIS A 12 7.68 15.97 -28.47
N SER A 13 7.14 17.13 -28.10
CA SER A 13 7.61 18.44 -28.53
C SER A 13 7.35 19.53 -27.50
N ASP A 14 8.04 20.66 -27.61
CA ASP A 14 7.84 21.82 -26.71
C ASP A 14 6.57 22.64 -27.04
N LYS A 15 5.58 22.05 -27.71
CA LYS A 15 4.34 22.72 -28.10
C LYS A 15 3.31 22.67 -26.98
N LEU A 16 2.51 23.73 -26.89
CA LEU A 16 1.34 23.78 -26.04
C LEU A 16 0.10 23.34 -26.83
N LEU A 17 -0.63 22.40 -26.26
CA LEU A 17 -1.87 21.85 -26.81
C LEU A 17 -3.06 22.40 -26.00
N SER A 18 -3.93 23.14 -26.66
CA SER A 18 -5.17 23.68 -26.07
C SER A 18 -6.44 23.15 -26.75
N ASP A 19 -6.30 22.41 -27.86
CA ASP A 19 -7.42 21.74 -28.50
C ASP A 19 -8.02 20.68 -27.55
N PRO A 20 -9.35 20.65 -27.34
CA PRO A 20 -10.02 19.72 -26.44
C PRO A 20 -9.65 18.24 -26.63
N ASP A 21 -9.54 17.78 -27.87
CA ASP A 21 -9.29 16.37 -28.18
C ASP A 21 -7.78 16.07 -28.11
N ALA A 22 -6.94 17.02 -28.52
CA ALA A 22 -5.49 16.90 -28.31
C ALA A 22 -5.16 16.76 -26.82
N VAL A 23 -5.74 17.61 -25.95
CA VAL A 23 -5.53 17.55 -24.49
C VAL A 23 -5.98 16.21 -23.91
N LYS A 24 -7.13 15.67 -24.35
CA LYS A 24 -7.61 14.35 -23.91
C LYS A 24 -6.65 13.24 -24.32
N GLU A 25 -6.19 13.25 -25.56
CA GLU A 25 -5.32 12.21 -26.11
C GLU A 25 -3.93 12.24 -25.47
N THR A 26 -3.34 13.43 -25.32
CA THR A 26 -2.06 13.59 -24.61
C THR A 26 -2.14 13.15 -23.16
N ALA A 27 -3.24 13.47 -22.46
CA ALA A 27 -3.45 12.96 -21.11
C ALA A 27 -3.58 11.44 -21.09
N ARG A 28 -4.31 10.85 -22.05
CA ARG A 28 -4.49 9.40 -22.20
C ARG A 28 -3.15 8.69 -22.40
N GLU A 29 -2.34 9.18 -23.32
CA GLU A 29 -1.01 8.64 -23.63
C GLU A 29 -0.06 8.75 -22.42
N TYR A 30 -0.05 9.92 -21.76
CA TYR A 30 0.79 10.15 -20.58
C TYR A 30 0.48 9.15 -19.46
N TRP A 31 -0.79 9.04 -19.06
CA TRP A 31 -1.19 8.14 -17.97
C TRP A 31 -1.10 6.66 -18.36
N SER A 32 -1.35 6.33 -19.64
CA SER A 32 -1.13 4.97 -20.15
C SER A 32 0.33 4.56 -20.02
N THR A 33 1.25 5.45 -20.36
CA THR A 33 2.70 5.21 -20.23
C THR A 33 3.10 5.11 -18.76
N LEU A 34 2.61 6.02 -17.90
CA LEU A 34 2.96 6.04 -16.49
C LEU A 34 2.49 4.79 -15.73
N TYR A 35 1.32 4.27 -16.06
CA TYR A 35 0.74 3.07 -15.43
C TYR A 35 1.14 1.77 -16.11
N HIS A 36 1.95 1.84 -17.16
CA HIS A 36 2.61 0.67 -17.70
C HIS A 36 3.78 0.31 -16.81
N HIS A 37 3.78 -0.90 -16.26
CA HIS A 37 4.86 -1.41 -15.44
C HIS A 37 5.49 -2.63 -16.12
N ASP A 38 6.80 -2.61 -16.25
CA ASP A 38 7.57 -3.78 -16.62
C ASP A 38 7.41 -4.89 -15.57
N LYS A 39 7.59 -6.13 -16.00
CA LYS A 39 7.63 -7.25 -15.06
C LYS A 39 8.81 -7.07 -14.10
N PRO A 40 8.65 -7.45 -12.81
CA PRO A 40 9.76 -7.40 -11.87
C PRO A 40 10.92 -8.26 -12.39
N PRO A 41 12.17 -7.86 -12.10
CA PRO A 41 13.33 -8.67 -12.43
C PRO A 41 13.27 -9.99 -11.64
N ASP A 42 13.63 -11.08 -12.29
CA ASP A 42 13.75 -12.38 -11.63
C ASP A 42 15.11 -12.47 -10.92
N ILE A 43 15.12 -12.12 -9.63
CA ILE A 43 16.32 -12.12 -8.79
C ILE A 43 16.10 -12.93 -7.52
N PRO A 44 17.18 -13.45 -6.90
CA PRO A 44 17.07 -14.15 -5.63
C PRO A 44 16.45 -13.27 -4.53
N LYS A 45 15.46 -13.82 -3.82
CA LYS A 45 14.74 -13.14 -2.73
C LYS A 45 15.02 -13.80 -1.37
N PRO A 46 16.23 -13.64 -0.80
CA PRO A 46 16.62 -14.31 0.45
C PRO A 46 15.74 -13.93 1.65
N TRP A 47 15.08 -12.77 1.60
CA TRP A 47 14.15 -12.30 2.64
C TRP A 47 12.87 -13.13 2.77
N LEU A 48 12.56 -14.04 1.83
CA LEU A 48 11.36 -14.88 1.91
C LEU A 48 11.51 -16.09 2.84
N THR A 49 12.74 -16.45 3.19
CA THR A 49 13.06 -17.67 3.96
C THR A 49 13.93 -17.40 5.18
N THR A 50 13.94 -16.17 5.68
CA THR A 50 14.72 -15.81 6.86
C THR A 50 14.13 -16.44 8.13
N LYS A 51 14.91 -16.48 9.20
CA LYS A 51 14.48 -17.07 10.47
C LYS A 51 13.21 -16.38 10.99
N ALA A 52 13.21 -15.04 11.02
CA ALA A 52 12.06 -14.27 11.48
C ALA A 52 10.79 -14.54 10.65
N VAL A 53 10.92 -14.66 9.31
CA VAL A 53 9.80 -14.98 8.42
C VAL A 53 9.27 -16.39 8.65
N LEU A 54 10.15 -17.37 8.82
CA LEU A 54 9.76 -18.76 9.13
C LEU A 54 9.06 -18.86 10.49
N ASP A 55 9.54 -18.12 11.49
CA ASP A 55 8.92 -18.05 12.82
C ASP A 55 7.52 -17.42 12.75
N ILE A 56 7.33 -16.37 11.93
CA ILE A 56 6.00 -15.79 11.67
C ILE A 56 5.10 -16.81 11.00
N LYS A 57 5.59 -17.49 9.95
CA LYS A 57 4.83 -18.51 9.23
C LYS A 57 4.36 -19.62 10.16
N LYS A 58 5.21 -20.05 11.11
CA LYS A 58 4.84 -21.02 12.14
C LYS A 58 3.75 -20.50 13.07
N ARG A 59 3.80 -19.23 13.50
CA ARG A 59 2.72 -18.61 14.30
C ARG A 59 1.39 -18.58 13.54
N VAL A 60 1.43 -18.16 12.28
CA VAL A 60 0.25 -18.14 11.40
C VAL A 60 -0.29 -19.55 11.17
N HIS A 61 0.56 -20.55 11.02
CA HIS A 61 0.11 -21.94 10.91
C HIS A 61 -0.59 -22.45 12.17
N ASN A 62 -0.13 -22.03 13.35
CA ASN A 62 -0.72 -22.42 14.63
C ASN A 62 -2.04 -21.69 14.94
N ASP A 63 -2.26 -20.49 14.40
CA ASP A 63 -3.50 -19.71 14.54
C ASP A 63 -3.91 -19.16 13.17
N PRO A 64 -4.48 -19.98 12.26
CA PRO A 64 -4.69 -19.60 10.86
C PRO A 64 -5.68 -18.44 10.67
N PHE A 65 -5.33 -17.50 9.79
CA PHE A 65 -6.27 -16.49 9.32
C PHE A 65 -7.35 -17.11 8.43
N ILE A 66 -8.61 -16.91 8.77
CA ILE A 66 -9.74 -17.45 8.00
C ILE A 66 -10.17 -16.45 6.91
N TRP A 67 -9.90 -16.81 5.66
CA TRP A 67 -10.31 -16.05 4.47
C TRP A 67 -10.47 -16.98 3.25
N PRO A 68 -11.48 -16.76 2.37
CA PRO A 68 -12.51 -15.72 2.42
C PRO A 68 -13.58 -15.99 3.47
N ARG A 69 -14.23 -14.93 3.96
CA ARG A 69 -15.40 -15.03 4.86
C ARG A 69 -16.47 -14.00 4.47
N PRO A 70 -17.75 -14.38 4.42
CA PRO A 70 -18.81 -13.42 4.16
C PRO A 70 -18.94 -12.43 5.32
N ALA A 71 -19.34 -11.20 5.02
CA ALA A 71 -19.78 -10.24 6.02
C ALA A 71 -21.26 -10.50 6.38
N SER A 72 -21.56 -10.43 7.68
CA SER A 72 -22.95 -10.27 8.13
C SER A 72 -23.43 -8.84 7.90
N LEU A 73 -24.73 -8.58 8.07
CA LEU A 73 -25.27 -7.22 7.97
C LEU A 73 -24.68 -6.28 9.03
N SER A 74 -24.48 -6.78 10.26
CA SER A 74 -23.83 -6.04 11.34
C SER A 74 -22.37 -5.73 11.00
N ASP A 75 -21.63 -6.70 10.45
CA ASP A 75 -20.24 -6.49 10.01
C ASP A 75 -20.18 -5.42 8.93
N PHE A 76 -21.05 -5.52 7.92
CA PHE A 76 -21.06 -4.59 6.80
C PHE A 76 -21.40 -3.16 7.26
N ARG A 77 -22.36 -3.00 8.19
CA ARG A 77 -22.61 -1.70 8.85
C ARG A 77 -21.40 -1.19 9.62
N ALA A 78 -20.65 -2.06 10.29
CA ALA A 78 -19.42 -1.67 10.99
C ALA A 78 -18.33 -1.19 10.01
N VAL A 79 -18.14 -1.88 8.87
CA VAL A 79 -17.24 -1.46 7.79
C VAL A 79 -17.64 -0.10 7.23
N LEU A 80 -18.93 0.11 6.96
CA LEU A 80 -19.46 1.38 6.43
C LEU A 80 -19.22 2.58 7.36
N ARG A 81 -19.07 2.37 8.67
CA ARG A 81 -18.79 3.43 9.65
C ARG A 81 -17.32 3.85 9.69
N LYS A 82 -16.38 3.04 9.19
CA LYS A 82 -14.94 3.35 9.21
C LYS A 82 -14.50 4.17 8.01
N GLY A 83 -13.39 4.90 8.14
CA GLY A 83 -12.80 5.71 7.06
C GLY A 83 -13.62 6.95 6.70
N THR A 84 -13.31 7.58 5.57
CA THR A 84 -13.98 8.82 5.13
C THR A 84 -15.50 8.62 5.01
N PRO A 85 -16.34 9.48 5.62
CA PRO A 85 -17.80 9.33 5.58
C PRO A 85 -18.39 9.71 4.21
N ARG A 86 -17.73 10.62 3.48
CA ARG A 86 -18.15 11.14 2.18
C ARG A 86 -16.98 11.10 1.19
N PRO A 87 -16.47 9.91 0.82
CA PRO A 87 -15.53 9.81 -0.28
C PRO A 87 -16.23 10.19 -1.58
N ALA A 88 -15.50 10.76 -2.54
CA ALA A 88 -16.04 10.99 -3.87
C ALA A 88 -16.44 9.64 -4.50
N PRO A 89 -17.63 9.52 -5.11
CA PRO A 89 -18.08 8.28 -5.72
C PRO A 89 -17.28 7.98 -6.99
N GLY A 90 -17.35 6.72 -7.43
CA GLY A 90 -16.88 6.30 -8.74
C GLY A 90 -17.91 6.62 -9.84
N ARG A 91 -17.81 5.91 -10.96
CA ARG A 91 -18.72 6.06 -12.12
C ARG A 91 -20.14 5.57 -11.87
N ASP A 92 -20.32 4.67 -10.89
CA ASP A 92 -21.65 4.21 -10.48
C ASP A 92 -22.43 5.26 -9.68
N GLU A 93 -21.76 6.37 -9.31
CA GLU A 93 -22.30 7.47 -8.50
C GLU A 93 -22.82 7.02 -7.11
N TRP A 94 -22.48 5.80 -6.68
CA TRP A 94 -22.92 5.28 -5.38
C TRP A 94 -22.12 5.92 -4.26
N GLU A 95 -22.70 6.94 -3.66
CA GLU A 95 -22.09 7.61 -2.52
C GLU A 95 -22.21 6.76 -1.26
N LYS A 96 -21.09 6.61 -0.54
CA LYS A 96 -21.03 5.78 0.68
C LYS A 96 -22.07 6.19 1.74
N TRP A 97 -22.35 7.48 1.87
CA TRP A 97 -23.32 7.96 2.87
C TRP A 97 -24.76 7.55 2.51
N LEU A 98 -25.08 7.42 1.23
CA LEU A 98 -26.36 6.89 0.75
C LEU A 98 -26.47 5.41 1.13
N ILE A 99 -25.43 4.62 0.80
CA ILE A 99 -25.38 3.18 1.12
C ILE A 99 -25.51 2.95 2.64
N LYS A 100 -24.85 3.76 3.46
CA LYS A 100 -24.95 3.70 4.92
C LYS A 100 -26.37 3.95 5.44
N SER A 101 -27.15 4.75 4.72
CA SER A 101 -28.50 5.17 5.10
C SER A 101 -29.60 4.23 4.60
N LEU A 102 -29.25 3.20 3.82
CA LEU A 102 -30.19 2.20 3.35
C LEU A 102 -30.84 1.43 4.51
N THR A 103 -32.10 1.03 4.29
CA THR A 103 -32.80 0.07 5.13
C THR A 103 -32.11 -1.29 5.06
N ASP A 104 -32.30 -2.13 6.08
CA ASP A 104 -31.66 -3.46 6.12
C ASP A 104 -32.03 -4.33 4.91
N ARG A 105 -33.27 -4.22 4.41
CA ARG A 105 -33.72 -4.92 3.20
C ARG A 105 -32.93 -4.50 1.96
N ALA A 106 -32.77 -3.20 1.74
CA ALA A 106 -32.05 -2.67 0.58
C ALA A 106 -30.54 -2.91 0.72
N LEU A 107 -29.98 -2.69 1.90
CA LEU A 107 -28.59 -2.96 2.21
C LEU A 107 -28.25 -4.45 2.04
N GLY A 108 -29.19 -5.34 2.35
CA GLY A 108 -29.05 -6.78 2.12
C GLY A 108 -28.80 -7.15 0.66
N ILE A 109 -29.33 -6.39 -0.31
CA ILE A 109 -29.05 -6.60 -1.74
C ILE A 109 -27.59 -6.26 -2.05
N VAL A 110 -27.13 -5.08 -1.60
CA VAL A 110 -25.74 -4.62 -1.75
C VAL A 110 -24.77 -5.60 -1.09
N LEU A 111 -25.12 -6.09 0.11
CA LEU A 111 -24.34 -7.07 0.86
C LEU A 111 -24.19 -8.40 0.12
N ARG A 112 -25.24 -8.89 -0.55
CA ARG A 112 -25.13 -10.13 -1.35
C ARG A 112 -24.12 -10.00 -2.48
N LEU A 113 -24.10 -8.86 -3.17
CA LEU A 113 -23.12 -8.59 -4.21
C LEU A 113 -21.71 -8.41 -3.64
N HIS A 114 -21.57 -7.71 -2.51
CA HIS A 114 -20.31 -7.62 -1.78
C HIS A 114 -19.77 -9.02 -1.40
N ASN A 115 -20.61 -9.86 -0.80
CA ASN A 115 -20.23 -11.23 -0.39
C ASN A 115 -19.92 -12.11 -1.59
N TYR A 116 -20.63 -11.95 -2.72
CA TYR A 116 -20.27 -12.65 -3.96
C TYR A 116 -18.84 -12.31 -4.38
N ILE A 117 -18.46 -11.03 -4.38
CA ILE A 117 -17.10 -10.60 -4.75
C ILE A 117 -16.07 -11.16 -3.77
N VAL A 118 -16.32 -11.06 -2.46
CA VAL A 118 -15.41 -11.57 -1.41
C VAL A 118 -15.18 -13.07 -1.55
N MET A 119 -16.25 -13.85 -1.77
CA MET A 119 -16.17 -15.31 -1.79
C MET A 119 -15.60 -15.86 -3.11
N ASN A 120 -15.70 -15.11 -4.21
CA ASN A 120 -15.31 -15.60 -5.55
C ASN A 120 -14.13 -14.84 -6.17
N ALA A 121 -13.61 -13.80 -5.50
CA ALA A 121 -12.61 -12.90 -6.04
C ALA A 121 -12.98 -12.42 -7.47
N LYS A 122 -14.26 -12.08 -7.69
CA LYS A 122 -14.76 -11.73 -9.02
C LYS A 122 -15.66 -10.51 -8.95
N PHE A 123 -15.36 -9.51 -9.78
CA PHE A 123 -16.12 -8.28 -9.89
C PHE A 123 -16.96 -8.33 -11.18
N PRO A 124 -18.30 -8.43 -11.09
CA PRO A 124 -19.14 -8.48 -12.27
C PRO A 124 -19.24 -7.12 -12.98
N GLY A 125 -19.38 -7.17 -14.31
CA GLY A 125 -19.67 -6.01 -15.15
C GLY A 125 -18.62 -4.90 -15.05
N ASP A 126 -19.11 -3.68 -14.94
CA ASP A 126 -18.36 -2.42 -14.86
C ASP A 126 -18.07 -1.99 -13.41
N LEU A 127 -18.28 -2.86 -12.42
CA LEU A 127 -18.07 -2.50 -11.01
C LEU A 127 -16.64 -2.04 -10.71
N LYS A 128 -15.65 -2.47 -11.49
CA LYS A 128 -14.26 -2.03 -11.32
C LYS A 128 -13.94 -0.72 -12.03
N ASP A 129 -14.81 -0.22 -12.90
CA ASP A 129 -14.54 1.00 -13.65
C ASP A 129 -14.25 2.18 -12.72
N MET A 130 -13.29 3.00 -13.13
CA MET A 130 -12.79 4.09 -12.31
C MET A 130 -12.77 5.40 -13.07
N THR A 131 -12.98 6.48 -12.33
CA THR A 131 -12.72 7.83 -12.81
C THR A 131 -11.32 8.21 -12.39
N HIS A 132 -10.45 8.46 -13.35
CA HIS A 132 -9.14 9.05 -13.11
C HIS A 132 -9.29 10.57 -13.11
N THR A 133 -8.95 11.19 -11.98
CA THR A 133 -8.85 12.64 -11.85
C THR A 133 -7.43 12.99 -11.41
N MET A 134 -7.10 14.27 -11.38
CA MET A 134 -5.76 14.71 -11.04
C MET A 134 -5.77 15.98 -10.23
N PHE A 135 -4.74 16.16 -9.40
CA PHE A 135 -4.50 17.39 -8.68
C PHE A 135 -3.07 17.88 -8.90
N HIS A 136 -2.94 19.18 -9.04
CA HIS A 136 -1.66 19.83 -9.26
C HIS A 136 -0.83 19.80 -7.96
N LYS A 137 0.45 19.44 -8.07
CA LYS A 137 1.37 19.44 -6.93
C LYS A 137 2.21 20.72 -6.85
N ARG A 138 3.06 20.93 -7.85
CA ARG A 138 4.06 22.01 -7.92
C ARG A 138 4.57 22.14 -9.35
N GLY A 139 5.23 23.24 -9.71
CA GLY A 139 5.75 23.43 -11.08
C GLY A 139 4.69 23.91 -12.07
N LEU A 140 4.98 23.81 -13.36
CA LEU A 140 4.10 24.31 -14.43
C LEU A 140 2.82 23.47 -14.54
N ARG A 141 1.67 24.12 -14.67
CA ARG A 141 0.36 23.46 -14.79
C ARG A 141 0.14 22.78 -16.14
N THR A 142 0.87 23.17 -17.18
CA THR A 142 0.77 22.56 -18.51
C THR A 142 1.54 21.24 -18.60
N ASP A 143 2.53 21.02 -17.73
CA ASP A 143 3.31 19.80 -17.68
C ASP A 143 2.60 18.74 -16.82
N LEU A 144 2.17 17.64 -17.44
CA LEU A 144 1.44 16.55 -16.79
C LEU A 144 2.26 15.84 -15.69
N SER A 145 3.59 15.90 -15.73
CA SER A 145 4.46 15.31 -14.68
C SER A 145 4.32 15.99 -13.32
N ASN A 146 3.80 17.22 -13.31
CA ASN A 146 3.51 18.02 -12.12
C ASN A 146 2.13 17.73 -11.51
N TRP A 147 1.35 16.84 -12.12
CA TRP A 147 0.05 16.41 -11.65
C TRP A 147 0.12 15.03 -11.01
N ARG A 148 -0.75 14.77 -10.03
CA ARG A 148 -0.90 13.44 -9.42
C ARG A 148 -2.26 12.88 -9.76
N GLY A 149 -2.24 11.70 -10.38
CA GLY A 149 -3.44 10.92 -10.66
C GLY A 149 -4.06 10.38 -9.37
N LEU A 150 -5.39 10.41 -9.32
CA LEU A 150 -6.24 9.88 -8.27
C LEU A 150 -7.34 9.05 -8.93
N LEU A 151 -7.44 7.78 -8.53
CA LEU A 151 -8.43 6.85 -9.05
C LEU A 151 -9.64 6.78 -8.14
N LEU A 152 -10.74 7.40 -8.56
CA LEU A 152 -12.03 7.32 -7.90
C LEU A 152 -12.71 6.03 -8.31
N SER A 153 -12.97 5.19 -7.32
CA SER A 153 -13.44 3.82 -7.50
C SER A 153 -14.85 3.68 -6.96
N ASN A 154 -15.66 2.88 -7.68
CA ASN A 154 -16.99 2.50 -7.25
C ASN A 154 -16.97 1.92 -5.83
N PHE A 155 -18.03 2.15 -5.07
CA PHE A 155 -18.09 1.72 -3.67
C PHE A 155 -17.88 0.20 -3.53
N LEU A 156 -18.51 -0.59 -4.40
CA LEU A 156 -18.40 -2.04 -4.41
C LEU A 156 -17.04 -2.56 -4.94
N ALA A 157 -16.27 -1.74 -5.67
CA ALA A 157 -14.88 -2.09 -6.01
C ALA A 157 -13.97 -2.09 -4.78
N ASN A 158 -14.20 -1.17 -3.84
CA ASN A 158 -13.37 -0.99 -2.65
C ASN A 158 -13.86 -1.74 -1.41
N SER A 159 -15.17 -1.95 -1.28
CA SER A 159 -15.74 -2.53 -0.07
C SER A 159 -15.18 -3.92 0.29
N PRO A 160 -14.90 -4.85 -0.66
CA PRO A 160 -14.30 -6.16 -0.34
C PRO A 160 -12.90 -6.01 0.27
N LEU A 161 -12.09 -5.10 -0.27
CA LEU A 161 -10.75 -4.80 0.25
C LEU A 161 -10.82 -4.12 1.62
N ALA A 162 -11.84 -3.28 1.85
CA ALA A 162 -12.07 -2.69 3.17
C ALA A 162 -12.51 -3.75 4.20
N TRP A 163 -13.29 -4.75 3.78
CA TRP A 163 -13.68 -5.87 4.62
C TRP A 163 -12.49 -6.78 4.95
N LEU A 164 -11.66 -7.11 3.96
CA LEU A 164 -10.40 -7.80 4.20
C LEU A 164 -9.56 -7.03 5.22
N ASN A 165 -9.37 -5.73 5.00
CA ASN A 165 -8.57 -4.89 5.89
C ASN A 165 -9.12 -4.84 7.33
N PHE A 166 -10.45 -4.79 7.47
CA PHE A 166 -11.13 -4.81 8.77
C PHE A 166 -10.78 -6.05 9.60
N ASN A 167 -10.60 -7.21 8.96
CA ASN A 167 -10.27 -8.47 9.62
C ASN A 167 -8.76 -8.69 9.73
N LEU A 168 -8.00 -8.28 8.71
CA LEU A 168 -6.59 -8.59 8.58
C LEU A 168 -5.71 -7.75 9.51
N ILE A 169 -5.97 -6.44 9.67
CA ILE A 169 -5.14 -5.59 10.56
C ILE A 169 -5.13 -6.10 12.01
N PRO A 170 -6.27 -6.36 12.67
CA PRO A 170 -6.26 -6.88 14.04
C PRO A 170 -5.51 -8.21 14.17
N TYR A 171 -5.62 -9.07 13.15
CA TYR A 171 -4.92 -10.35 13.11
C TYR A 171 -3.40 -10.17 12.97
N ILE A 172 -2.96 -9.30 12.05
CA ILE A 172 -1.55 -8.92 11.87
C ILE A 172 -0.94 -8.42 13.18
N ALA A 173 -1.66 -7.56 13.89
CA ALA A 173 -1.24 -7.03 15.18
C ALA A 173 -1.18 -8.13 16.25
N LYS A 174 -2.22 -8.96 16.37
CA LYS A 174 -2.30 -10.08 17.32
C LYS A 174 -1.10 -11.04 17.17
N LEU A 175 -0.73 -11.40 15.94
CA LEU A 175 0.36 -12.34 15.67
C LEU A 175 1.74 -11.69 15.53
N ARG A 176 1.82 -10.35 15.67
CA ARG A 176 3.05 -9.57 15.50
C ARG A 176 3.76 -9.95 14.20
N ILE A 177 3.02 -9.86 13.10
CA ILE A 177 3.55 -10.13 11.75
C ILE A 177 4.43 -8.95 11.31
N LEU A 178 3.99 -7.72 11.60
CA LEU A 178 4.81 -6.53 11.37
C LEU A 178 5.85 -6.37 12.49
N PRO A 179 7.06 -5.87 12.17
CA PRO A 179 8.05 -5.45 13.14
C PRO A 179 7.52 -4.35 14.06
N ASP A 180 7.97 -4.32 15.32
CA ASP A 180 7.52 -3.31 16.29
C ASP A 180 7.89 -1.88 15.88
N THR A 181 8.96 -1.70 15.09
CA THR A 181 9.43 -0.41 14.57
C THR A 181 8.84 -0.03 13.21
N GLN A 182 7.86 -0.80 12.69
CA GLN A 182 6.99 -0.39 11.58
C GLN A 182 5.83 0.43 12.13
N VAL A 183 5.88 1.75 12.02
CA VAL A 183 4.88 2.63 12.64
C VAL A 183 3.63 2.81 11.77
N ALA A 184 3.72 2.55 10.47
CA ALA A 184 2.58 2.67 9.60
C ALA A 184 1.57 1.54 9.83
N THR A 185 0.27 1.87 9.70
CA THR A 185 -0.87 0.94 9.82
C THR A 185 -1.09 0.28 11.19
N GLN A 186 -0.22 0.53 12.17
CA GLN A 186 -0.43 0.10 13.55
C GLN A 186 -1.43 1.01 14.27
N GLN A 187 -2.32 0.43 15.08
CA GLN A 187 -3.28 1.20 15.86
C GLN A 187 -2.59 1.86 17.05
N GLY A 188 -2.86 3.16 17.26
CA GLY A 188 -2.36 3.90 18.41
C GLY A 188 -0.93 4.44 18.27
N VAL A 189 -0.25 4.16 17.16
CA VAL A 189 1.09 4.71 16.86
C VAL A 189 0.92 5.98 16.03
N GLN A 190 1.48 7.09 16.49
CA GLN A 190 1.51 8.34 15.72
C GLN A 190 2.87 8.49 15.06
N THR A 191 2.90 9.03 13.85
CA THR A 191 4.17 9.38 13.18
C THR A 191 5.00 10.28 14.11
N ARG A 192 4.36 11.17 14.90
CA ARG A 192 5.03 12.09 15.85
C ARG A 192 5.95 11.38 16.86
N ASP A 193 5.69 10.11 17.15
CA ASP A 193 6.41 9.35 18.17
C ASP A 193 7.87 9.08 17.75
N LEU A 194 8.20 9.27 16.45
CA LEU A 194 9.54 9.14 15.86
C LEU A 194 9.95 10.28 14.88
N MET A 195 9.07 11.27 14.62
CA MET A 195 9.11 12.22 13.47
C MET A 195 10.16 13.33 13.44
N SER A 196 11.11 13.45 14.37
CA SER A 196 12.15 14.49 14.17
C SER A 196 13.12 14.18 13.01
N TYR A 197 13.05 12.99 12.40
CA TYR A 197 14.04 12.55 11.40
C TYR A 197 13.50 12.17 10.00
N LEU A 198 12.22 11.82 9.85
CA LEU A 198 11.70 11.28 8.57
C LEU A 198 11.29 12.41 7.62
N SER A 199 12.02 12.60 6.51
CA SER A 199 11.65 13.51 5.42
C SER A 199 11.45 12.74 4.11
N GLY A 200 10.28 12.92 3.48
CA GLY A 200 9.70 11.84 2.67
C GLY A 200 9.95 11.78 1.16
N MET A 201 9.67 10.58 0.63
CA MET A 201 9.65 10.21 -0.79
C MET A 201 8.31 9.54 -1.18
N LYS A 202 8.16 9.07 -2.44
CA LYS A 202 6.91 8.52 -3.00
C LYS A 202 7.05 7.00 -3.22
N GLY A 203 6.28 6.17 -2.51
CA GLY A 203 6.38 4.70 -2.62
C GLY A 203 5.20 3.98 -3.30
N PHE A 204 4.00 4.57 -3.30
CA PHE A 204 2.80 3.86 -3.80
C PHE A 204 2.72 3.71 -5.32
N ASP A 205 3.32 4.64 -6.08
CA ASP A 205 3.21 4.69 -7.55
C ASP A 205 4.06 3.62 -8.26
N HIS A 206 5.04 3.04 -7.55
CA HIS A 206 5.97 2.03 -8.09
C HIS A 206 5.92 0.70 -7.32
N LEU A 207 5.01 0.55 -6.34
CA LEU A 207 4.88 -0.71 -5.60
C LEU A 207 4.29 -1.78 -6.51
N LEU A 208 5.14 -2.70 -6.95
CA LEU A 208 4.71 -3.87 -7.70
C LEU A 208 3.86 -4.78 -6.81
N PRO A 209 2.71 -5.28 -7.28
CA PRO A 209 1.84 -6.17 -6.50
C PRO A 209 2.54 -7.45 -6.01
N GLN A 210 3.61 -7.86 -6.70
CA GLN A 210 4.38 -9.05 -6.34
C GLN A 210 4.93 -9.00 -4.91
N GLY A 211 5.31 -7.83 -4.39
CA GLY A 211 5.77 -7.69 -3.01
C GLY A 211 4.72 -8.12 -1.99
N PHE A 212 3.47 -7.72 -2.23
CA PHE A 212 2.36 -8.14 -1.37
C PHE A 212 2.09 -9.65 -1.50
N TYR A 213 2.12 -10.21 -2.71
CA TYR A 213 1.89 -11.64 -2.93
C TYR A 213 2.97 -12.52 -2.31
N ASP A 214 4.23 -12.08 -2.41
CA ASP A 214 5.36 -12.72 -1.76
C ASP A 214 5.19 -12.69 -0.24
N ALA A 215 4.76 -11.56 0.34
CA ALA A 215 4.50 -11.45 1.78
C ALA A 215 3.37 -12.38 2.24
N ILE A 216 2.26 -12.46 1.49
CA ILE A 216 1.16 -13.41 1.78
C ILE A 216 1.69 -14.84 1.82
N SER A 217 2.45 -15.26 0.81
CA SER A 217 3.01 -16.61 0.72
C SER A 217 4.05 -16.90 1.82
N ALA A 218 4.97 -15.96 2.04
CA ALA A 218 6.06 -16.07 3.00
C ALA A 218 5.55 -16.18 4.44
N TYR A 219 4.55 -15.36 4.81
CA TYR A 219 3.94 -15.42 6.14
C TYR A 219 2.91 -16.55 6.30
N GLY A 220 2.60 -17.31 5.25
CA GLY A 220 1.63 -18.41 5.30
C GLY A 220 0.18 -17.95 5.38
N LEU A 221 -0.12 -16.73 4.91
CA LEU A 221 -1.48 -16.22 4.83
C LEU A 221 -2.23 -16.87 3.64
N PRO A 222 -3.57 -16.96 3.68
CA PRO A 222 -4.35 -17.58 2.61
C PRO A 222 -4.13 -16.91 1.24
N THR A 223 -3.87 -17.71 0.20
CA THR A 223 -3.67 -17.22 -1.17
C THR A 223 -4.90 -16.50 -1.73
N ALA A 224 -6.09 -16.82 -1.23
CA ALA A 224 -7.34 -16.14 -1.58
C ALA A 224 -7.31 -14.62 -1.28
N ILE A 225 -6.40 -14.15 -0.42
CA ILE A 225 -6.13 -12.71 -0.24
C ILE A 225 -5.51 -12.12 -1.50
N ALA A 226 -4.47 -12.77 -2.03
CA ALA A 226 -3.81 -12.37 -3.26
C ALA A 226 -4.74 -12.48 -4.48
N ASP A 227 -5.63 -13.48 -4.50
CA ASP A 227 -6.60 -13.65 -5.58
C ASP A 227 -7.62 -12.51 -5.63
N LEU A 228 -8.18 -12.12 -4.48
CA LEU A 228 -9.07 -10.95 -4.41
C LEU A 228 -8.34 -9.68 -4.86
N ASP A 229 -7.10 -9.50 -4.41
CA ASP A 229 -6.33 -8.31 -4.78
C ASP A 229 -6.01 -8.26 -6.28
N ARG A 230 -5.59 -9.39 -6.86
CA ARG A 230 -5.35 -9.53 -8.30
C ARG A 230 -6.61 -9.21 -9.09
N ALA A 231 -7.75 -9.76 -8.67
CA ALA A 231 -9.04 -9.50 -9.32
C ALA A 231 -9.46 -8.02 -9.23
N ALA A 232 -9.17 -7.36 -8.10
CA ALA A 232 -9.48 -5.95 -7.88
C ALA A 232 -8.57 -5.00 -8.68
N GLN A 233 -7.39 -5.48 -9.11
CA GLN A 233 -6.40 -4.68 -9.83
C GLN A 233 -6.25 -5.04 -11.31
N SER A 234 -6.74 -6.18 -11.77
CA SER A 234 -6.67 -6.55 -13.19
C SER A 234 -7.72 -5.80 -14.01
N ASP A 235 -7.41 -5.54 -15.28
CA ASP A 235 -8.36 -5.17 -16.33
C ASP A 235 -9.31 -4.04 -15.92
N THR A 236 -8.77 -3.05 -15.20
CA THR A 236 -9.56 -1.94 -14.67
C THR A 236 -9.61 -0.84 -15.73
N ARG A 237 -10.80 -0.53 -16.24
CA ARG A 237 -11.00 0.61 -17.13
C ARG A 237 -10.93 1.91 -16.33
N CYS A 238 -10.05 2.81 -16.72
CA CYS A 238 -9.86 4.11 -16.12
C CYS A 238 -10.21 5.21 -17.12
N PHE A 239 -11.19 6.01 -16.75
CA PHE A 239 -11.71 7.11 -17.56
C PHE A 239 -11.07 8.41 -17.11
N ILE A 240 -10.17 8.96 -17.93
CA ILE A 240 -9.35 10.14 -17.58
C ILE A 240 -10.18 11.41 -17.75
N ARG A 241 -10.37 12.13 -16.66
CA ARG A 241 -11.00 13.45 -16.67
C ARG A 241 -9.99 14.53 -16.99
N THR A 242 -10.33 15.35 -17.98
CA THR A 242 -9.65 16.60 -18.31
C THR A 242 -10.60 17.77 -18.09
N ALA A 243 -10.13 19.00 -18.28
CA ALA A 243 -11.01 20.17 -18.26
C ALA A 243 -12.05 20.14 -19.40
N HIS A 244 -11.78 19.37 -20.46
CA HIS A 244 -12.58 19.27 -21.68
C HIS A 244 -13.51 18.04 -21.72
N GLY A 245 -13.72 17.38 -20.58
CA GLY A 245 -14.54 16.19 -20.45
C GLY A 245 -13.73 14.94 -20.13
N THR A 246 -14.24 13.78 -20.54
CA THR A 246 -13.61 12.48 -20.26
C THR A 246 -12.99 11.95 -21.55
N ALA A 247 -11.75 11.49 -21.50
CA ALA A 247 -11.09 10.81 -22.61
C ALA A 247 -11.57 9.35 -22.72
N GLU A 248 -11.27 8.70 -23.85
CA GLU A 248 -11.44 7.25 -23.98
C GLU A 248 -10.69 6.50 -22.87
N PRO A 249 -11.26 5.40 -22.33
CA PRO A 249 -10.69 4.72 -21.19
C PRO A 249 -9.38 4.02 -21.55
N ILE A 250 -8.45 4.00 -20.59
CA ILE A 250 -7.30 3.11 -20.61
C ILE A 250 -7.56 1.90 -19.72
N THR A 251 -7.01 0.74 -20.07
CA THR A 251 -7.06 -0.45 -19.20
C THR A 251 -5.78 -0.53 -18.41
N ILE A 252 -5.88 -0.50 -17.08
CA ILE A 252 -4.75 -0.65 -16.18
C ILE A 252 -4.82 -1.99 -15.45
N SER A 253 -3.65 -2.60 -15.25
CA SER A 253 -3.48 -3.84 -14.48
C SER A 253 -2.29 -3.72 -13.55
N GLY A 254 -2.45 -4.19 -12.31
CA GLY A 254 -1.34 -4.30 -11.35
C GLY A 254 -0.83 -2.96 -10.79
N VAL A 255 -1.65 -1.92 -10.81
CA VAL A 255 -1.33 -0.63 -10.20
C VAL A 255 -1.94 -0.55 -8.80
N THR A 256 -1.10 -0.29 -7.79
CA THR A 256 -1.58 -0.04 -6.43
C THR A 256 -2.29 1.32 -6.38
N LYS A 257 -3.62 1.29 -6.30
CA LYS A 257 -4.48 2.48 -6.32
C LYS A 257 -4.21 3.37 -5.09
N GLN A 258 -3.91 4.65 -5.31
CA GLN A 258 -3.85 5.62 -4.22
C GLN A 258 -5.25 5.85 -3.63
N GLY A 259 -5.34 5.81 -2.30
CA GLY A 259 -6.62 5.91 -1.59
C GLY A 259 -7.37 4.57 -1.47
N GLY A 260 -6.83 3.48 -2.01
CA GLY A 260 -7.36 2.14 -1.79
C GLY A 260 -7.27 1.73 -0.32
N SER A 261 -8.33 1.09 0.20
CA SER A 261 -8.43 0.71 1.62
C SER A 261 -7.36 -0.28 2.07
N LEU A 262 -6.82 -1.10 1.15
CA LEU A 262 -5.78 -2.09 1.42
C LEU A 262 -4.36 -1.58 1.09
N SER A 263 -4.23 -0.47 0.34
CA SER A 263 -2.94 -0.01 -0.17
C SER A 263 -1.87 0.21 0.92
N PRO A 264 -2.19 0.81 2.08
CA PRO A 264 -1.22 0.93 3.18
C PRO A 264 -0.72 -0.45 3.68
N VAL A 265 -1.63 -1.40 3.88
CA VAL A 265 -1.29 -2.74 4.38
C VAL A 265 -0.43 -3.54 3.39
N LYS A 266 -0.66 -3.36 2.09
CA LYS A 266 0.20 -3.97 1.05
C LYS A 266 1.64 -3.47 1.17
N SER A 267 1.80 -2.16 1.31
CA SER A 267 3.10 -1.54 1.49
C SER A 267 3.78 -2.07 2.76
N THR A 268 3.11 -2.01 3.91
CA THR A 268 3.72 -2.42 5.19
C THR A 268 4.03 -3.91 5.27
N LEU A 269 3.20 -4.79 4.69
CA LEU A 269 3.49 -6.23 4.61
C LEU A 269 4.64 -6.55 3.65
N THR A 270 4.76 -5.77 2.57
CA THR A 270 5.88 -5.92 1.64
C THR A 270 7.16 -5.50 2.34
N THR A 271 7.22 -4.26 2.86
CA THR A 271 8.43 -3.75 3.51
C THR A 271 8.84 -4.54 4.75
N SER A 272 7.88 -5.14 5.47
CA SER A 272 8.20 -5.97 6.63
C SER A 272 9.08 -7.17 6.29
N LEU A 273 9.04 -7.68 5.06
CA LEU A 273 9.98 -8.72 4.62
C LEU A 273 11.42 -8.22 4.65
N GLY A 274 11.67 -7.04 4.08
CA GLY A 274 12.98 -6.38 4.09
C GLY A 274 13.42 -6.04 5.52
N HIS A 275 12.49 -5.60 6.36
CA HIS A 275 12.74 -5.31 7.77
C HIS A 275 13.18 -6.56 8.53
N HIS A 276 12.43 -7.66 8.45
CA HIS A 276 12.78 -8.92 9.12
C HIS A 276 14.11 -9.47 8.62
N TYR A 277 14.36 -9.35 7.31
CA TYR A 277 15.65 -9.70 6.72
C TYR A 277 16.81 -8.89 7.29
N LEU A 278 16.65 -7.57 7.40
CA LEU A 278 17.67 -6.72 8.00
C LEU A 278 17.92 -7.06 9.48
N ASN A 279 16.86 -7.32 10.25
CA ASN A 279 17.00 -7.72 11.64
C ASN A 279 17.76 -9.05 11.78
N ASP A 280 17.49 -10.02 10.91
CA ASP A 280 18.21 -11.30 10.90
C ASP A 280 19.69 -11.14 10.51
N LEU A 281 20.02 -10.21 9.58
CA LEU A 281 21.42 -9.87 9.27
C LEU A 281 22.13 -9.21 10.46
N LEU A 282 21.44 -8.30 11.14
CA LEU A 282 21.98 -7.53 12.27
C LEU A 282 22.08 -8.34 13.56
N ALA A 283 21.38 -9.47 13.68
CA ALA A 283 21.36 -10.29 14.89
C ALA A 283 22.77 -10.70 15.36
N ASN A 284 23.72 -10.82 14.44
CA ASN A 284 25.11 -11.17 14.72
C ASN A 284 26.10 -10.05 14.34
N ASP A 285 25.63 -8.86 13.97
CA ASP A 285 26.51 -7.74 13.63
C ASP A 285 26.99 -7.04 14.92
N PRO A 286 28.31 -6.99 15.21
CA PRO A 286 28.84 -6.28 16.39
C PRO A 286 28.53 -4.77 16.39
N ASP A 287 28.26 -4.20 15.21
CA ASP A 287 27.90 -2.80 15.02
C ASP A 287 26.38 -2.56 15.04
N ALA A 288 25.57 -3.58 15.36
CA ALA A 288 24.14 -3.41 15.52
C ALA A 288 23.80 -2.43 16.67
N LEU A 289 22.82 -1.56 16.45
CA LEU A 289 22.29 -0.68 17.49
C LEU A 289 21.31 -1.46 18.37
N ILE A 290 21.65 -1.62 19.65
CA ILE A 290 20.81 -2.28 20.64
C ILE A 290 20.47 -1.28 21.73
N ILE A 291 19.18 -1.04 21.94
CA ILE A 291 18.67 -0.25 23.05
C ILE A 291 18.44 -1.19 24.24
N THR A 292 18.95 -0.81 25.40
CA THR A 292 18.73 -1.52 26.66
C THR A 292 18.78 -0.52 27.82
N SER A 293 18.30 -0.91 29.01
CA SER A 293 18.32 -0.01 30.16
C SER A 293 19.75 0.15 30.69
N SER A 294 20.02 1.30 31.33
CA SER A 294 21.31 1.55 31.99
C SER A 294 21.60 0.55 33.12
N LYS A 295 20.54 -0.02 33.70
CA LYS A 295 20.60 -1.05 34.74
C LYS A 295 20.97 -2.42 34.16
N ALA A 296 20.37 -2.79 33.02
CA ALA A 296 20.78 -3.96 32.24
C ALA A 296 22.26 -3.92 31.87
N GLN A 297 22.73 -2.75 31.40
CA GLN A 297 24.11 -2.56 30.98
C GLN A 297 25.11 -2.75 32.13
N LYS A 298 24.69 -2.41 33.36
CA LYS A 298 25.47 -2.61 34.59
C LYS A 298 25.29 -4.00 35.21
N ALA A 299 24.53 -4.88 34.56
CA ALA A 299 24.13 -6.19 35.09
C ALA A 299 23.42 -6.12 36.46
N ASP A 300 22.62 -5.07 36.69
CA ASP A 300 21.89 -4.80 37.93
C ASP A 300 20.39 -4.51 37.65
N PRO A 301 19.62 -5.47 37.10
CA PRO A 301 18.22 -5.25 36.79
C PRO A 301 17.37 -5.16 38.08
N HIS A 302 16.50 -4.16 38.16
CA HIS A 302 15.56 -3.98 39.29
C HIS A 302 14.11 -4.26 38.89
N LEU A 303 13.77 -4.02 37.62
CA LEU A 303 12.46 -4.31 37.05
C LEU A 303 12.60 -5.38 35.96
N PRO A 304 11.54 -6.17 35.68
CA PRO A 304 11.54 -7.09 34.55
C PRO A 304 11.92 -6.41 33.23
N ASP A 305 11.49 -5.16 33.04
CA ASP A 305 11.75 -4.34 31.87
C ASP A 305 13.24 -4.01 31.69
N ASP A 306 14.05 -4.05 32.75
CA ASP A 306 15.50 -3.86 32.63
C ASP A 306 16.15 -4.98 31.82
N ASN A 307 15.54 -6.16 31.72
CA ASN A 307 16.08 -7.25 30.91
C ASN A 307 15.73 -7.13 29.42
N LEU A 308 14.92 -6.14 29.04
CA LEU A 308 14.53 -5.94 27.65
C LEU A 308 15.71 -5.37 26.84
N ARG A 309 15.88 -5.95 25.66
CA ARG A 309 16.85 -5.51 24.66
C ARG A 309 16.12 -5.40 23.33
N THR A 310 16.22 -4.23 22.71
CA THR A 310 15.58 -3.97 21.42
C THR A 310 16.66 -3.69 20.40
N LEU A 311 16.77 -4.58 19.41
CA LEU A 311 17.54 -4.33 18.20
C LEU A 311 16.81 -3.26 17.39
N VAL A 312 17.50 -2.18 17.06
CA VAL A 312 17.00 -1.12 16.18
C VAL A 312 17.77 -1.17 14.89
N GLY A 313 17.31 -1.97 13.94
CA GLY A 313 17.89 -2.05 12.60
C GLY A 313 17.28 -1.05 11.63
N MET A 314 15.96 -0.94 11.67
CA MET A 314 15.19 0.00 10.85
C MET A 314 14.01 0.56 11.62
N VAL A 315 13.69 1.82 11.35
CA VAL A 315 12.39 2.43 11.65
C VAL A 315 11.75 2.81 10.33
N GLU A 316 10.47 2.48 10.18
CA GLU A 316 9.78 2.64 8.90
C GLU A 316 8.36 3.19 9.09
N ALA A 317 8.00 4.13 8.23
CA ALA A 317 6.66 4.67 8.05
C ALA A 317 6.32 4.63 6.55
N THR A 318 5.67 3.55 6.12
CA THR A 318 5.37 3.26 4.70
C THR A 318 6.61 3.21 3.81
N ASP A 319 6.95 4.33 3.19
CA ASP A 319 8.01 4.53 2.21
C ASP A 319 9.19 5.34 2.76
N ASP A 320 9.06 5.86 3.99
CA ASP A 320 10.12 6.57 4.68
C ASP A 320 10.76 5.64 5.71
N SER A 321 12.04 5.30 5.49
CA SER A 321 12.77 4.35 6.32
C SER A 321 14.14 4.91 6.73
N HIS A 322 14.50 4.75 7.99
CA HIS A 322 15.85 5.00 8.49
C HIS A 322 16.52 3.69 8.90
N LEU A 323 17.75 3.51 8.44
CA LEU A 323 18.61 2.39 8.81
C LEU A 323 19.60 2.83 9.88
N PHE A 324 19.80 1.98 10.88
CA PHE A 324 20.68 2.29 12.01
C PHE A 324 21.85 1.29 12.06
N SER A 325 23.03 1.83 12.33
CA SER A 325 24.23 1.06 12.63
C SER A 325 25.23 1.93 13.39
N ARG A 326 26.08 1.31 14.20
CA ARG A 326 27.12 1.98 15.00
C ARG A 326 28.38 2.29 14.20
N SER A 327 28.52 1.74 12.99
CA SER A 327 29.68 1.97 12.13
C SER A 327 29.26 2.23 10.68
N LEU A 328 30.01 3.09 9.98
CA LEU A 328 29.78 3.36 8.56
C LEU A 328 29.94 2.10 7.68
N PRO A 329 30.93 1.21 7.91
CA PRO A 329 31.01 -0.05 7.16
C PRO A 329 29.78 -0.94 7.31
N SER A 330 29.24 -1.10 8.51
CA SER A 330 28.01 -1.88 8.74
C SER A 330 26.80 -1.19 8.09
N LEU A 331 26.66 0.14 8.25
CA LEU A 331 25.60 0.90 7.58
C LEU A 331 25.62 0.69 6.06
N ARG A 332 26.78 0.77 5.40
CA ARG A 332 26.91 0.55 3.96
C ARG A 332 26.47 -0.84 3.51
N ARG A 333 26.78 -1.89 4.29
CA ARG A 333 26.32 -3.26 3.99
C ARG A 333 24.79 -3.36 4.11
N ASN A 334 24.23 -2.76 5.14
CA ASN A 334 22.79 -2.77 5.41
C ASN A 334 22.01 -1.99 4.34
N VAL A 335 22.51 -0.83 3.94
CA VAL A 335 21.97 -0.04 2.81
C VAL A 335 21.96 -0.89 1.55
N LEU A 336 23.08 -1.54 1.19
CA LEU A 336 23.14 -2.39 0.01
C LEU A 336 22.15 -3.57 0.06
N ALA A 337 21.94 -4.16 1.25
CA ALA A 337 20.96 -5.22 1.43
C ALA A 337 19.52 -4.72 1.19
N MET A 338 19.20 -3.50 1.66
CA MET A 338 17.88 -2.89 1.47
C MET A 338 17.65 -2.39 0.05
N GLU A 339 18.68 -1.87 -0.63
CA GLU A 339 18.61 -1.51 -2.06
C GLU A 339 18.27 -2.74 -2.91
N ARG A 340 18.89 -3.90 -2.64
CA ARG A 340 18.57 -5.16 -3.35
C ARG A 340 17.14 -5.60 -3.11
N PHE A 341 16.66 -5.47 -1.88
CA PHE A 341 15.27 -5.75 -1.52
C PHE A 341 14.30 -4.84 -2.28
N GLN A 342 14.53 -3.53 -2.25
CA GLN A 342 13.70 -2.53 -2.94
C GLN A 342 13.67 -2.77 -4.45
N PHE A 343 14.85 -2.99 -5.05
CA PHE A 343 14.98 -3.23 -6.48
C PHE A 343 14.16 -4.45 -6.95
N ALA A 344 14.08 -5.51 -6.14
CA ALA A 344 13.28 -6.71 -6.44
C ALA A 344 11.78 -6.44 -6.63
N TYR A 345 11.29 -5.33 -6.07
CA TYR A 345 9.89 -4.92 -6.07
C TYR A 345 9.64 -3.62 -6.84
N GLY A 346 10.62 -3.17 -7.65
CA GLY A 346 10.50 -1.98 -8.47
C GLY A 346 10.66 -0.66 -7.70
N TRP A 347 11.12 -0.71 -6.45
CA TRP A 347 11.45 0.47 -5.66
C TRP A 347 12.86 0.96 -5.94
N THR A 348 13.02 2.27 -5.88
CA THR A 348 14.30 2.96 -6.05
C THR A 348 14.47 4.03 -4.98
N THR A 349 15.69 4.12 -4.44
CA THR A 349 16.06 5.15 -3.47
C THR A 349 16.35 6.46 -4.18
N ASN A 350 15.87 7.56 -3.59
CA ASN A 350 16.26 8.90 -4.04
C ASN A 350 17.48 9.37 -3.26
N TRP A 351 18.63 9.12 -3.85
CA TRP A 351 19.93 9.51 -3.31
C TRP A 351 20.12 11.02 -3.11
N LEU A 352 19.41 11.87 -3.86
CA LEU A 352 19.50 13.32 -3.66
C LEU A 352 18.84 13.77 -2.35
N LYS A 353 17.98 12.93 -1.77
CA LYS A 353 17.30 13.21 -0.50
C LYS A 353 17.75 12.33 0.66
N SER A 354 18.51 11.26 0.40
CA SER A 354 18.82 10.20 1.37
C SER A 354 20.13 10.42 2.10
#